data_AF-A0A8B3BT22-F1
#
_entry.id   AF-A0A8B3BT22-F1
#
_cell.length_a   1.000
_cell.length_b   1.000
_cell.length_c   1.000
_cell.angle_alpha   90.00
_cell.angle_beta   90.00
_cell.angle_gamma   90.00
#
_symmetry.space_group_name_H-M   'P 1'
#
loop_
_entity.id
_entity.type
_entity.pdbx_description
1 polymer ?
#
loop_
_entity_poly.entity_id
_entity_poly.type
_entity_poly.pdbx_seq_one_letter_code
_entity_poly.pdbx_strand_id
1 'polypeptide(L)'
;MKFTGKLKGRLIDCHTILFKSEEDFRQAYDELKDYEKLTLEIKPYRAKRSLDANSYLWVLLDKLAEKLDITRWQAYLNELKSHGAFEYIPLREKDIYLAQSVFRIVIDRGAQEVKDLKGRTETLHTLQCYKGSSKYNTKEMSRLIKGVLEDCREVGIPDADLLTPDEKEELRQKWGIEL
;
A
#
# COMPACT_ATOMS: atom_id res chain seq x y z
N MET A 1 -6.69 -24.24 1.10
CA MET A 1 -6.12 -24.01 -0.25
C MET A 1 -7.16 -23.39 -1.16
N LYS A 2 -6.77 -22.60 -2.17
CA LYS A 2 -7.70 -22.05 -3.18
C LYS A 2 -7.14 -22.37 -4.56
N PHE A 3 -7.98 -22.91 -5.42
CA PHE A 3 -7.66 -23.25 -6.79
C PHE A 3 -8.57 -22.47 -7.72
N THR A 4 -8.01 -22.03 -8.84
CA THR A 4 -8.78 -21.43 -9.93
C THR A 4 -8.89 -22.43 -11.07
N GLY A 5 -9.94 -22.27 -11.89
CA GLY A 5 -10.19 -23.27 -12.91
C GLY A 5 -11.58 -23.20 -13.47
N LYS A 6 -11.91 -24.24 -14.23
CA LYS A 6 -13.19 -24.34 -14.93
C LYS A 6 -13.81 -25.71 -14.75
N LEU A 7 -15.15 -25.70 -14.71
CA LEU A 7 -15.95 -26.91 -14.78
C LEU A 7 -15.79 -27.51 -16.18
N LYS A 8 -15.25 -28.73 -16.24
CA LYS A 8 -15.01 -29.42 -17.51
C LYS A 8 -16.27 -30.07 -18.07
N GLY A 9 -17.23 -30.40 -17.21
CA GLY A 9 -18.51 -30.99 -17.58
C GLY A 9 -19.23 -31.60 -16.38
N ARG A 10 -20.44 -32.09 -16.63
CA ARG A 10 -21.25 -32.89 -15.69
C ARG A 10 -21.36 -34.29 -16.26
N LEU A 11 -21.01 -35.32 -15.48
CA LEU A 11 -21.40 -36.69 -15.80
C LEU A 11 -22.89 -36.81 -15.44
N ILE A 12 -23.75 -37.05 -16.44
CA ILE A 12 -25.20 -36.86 -16.31
C ILE A 12 -25.83 -37.87 -15.32
N ASP A 13 -25.14 -38.99 -15.05
CA ASP A 13 -25.69 -40.12 -14.27
C ASP A 13 -25.26 -40.17 -12.80
N CYS A 14 -24.46 -39.22 -12.33
CA CYS A 14 -24.02 -39.15 -10.93
C CYS A 14 -23.81 -37.69 -10.53
N HIS A 15 -23.96 -37.37 -9.24
CA HIS A 15 -23.73 -36.03 -8.68
C HIS A 15 -22.23 -35.63 -8.69
N THR A 16 -21.49 -36.06 -9.70
CA THR A 16 -20.05 -35.95 -9.85
C THR A 16 -19.70 -34.74 -10.70
N ILE A 17 -18.85 -33.87 -10.15
CA ILE A 17 -18.36 -32.66 -10.81
C ILE A 17 -16.90 -32.88 -11.23
N LEU A 18 -16.57 -32.55 -12.48
CA LEU A 18 -15.19 -32.53 -12.97
C LEU A 18 -14.67 -31.09 -13.00
N PHE A 19 -13.72 -30.79 -12.12
CA PHE A 19 -13.06 -29.49 -12.05
C PHE A 19 -11.65 -29.59 -12.63
N LYS A 20 -11.32 -28.74 -13.60
CA LYS A 20 -9.94 -28.59 -14.09
C LYS A 20 -9.31 -27.40 -13.38
N SER A 21 -8.36 -27.68 -12.49
CA SER A 21 -7.49 -26.68 -11.86
C SER A 21 -6.51 -26.10 -12.88
N GLU A 22 -6.22 -24.80 -12.78
CA GLU A 22 -5.11 -24.16 -13.49
C GLU A 22 -3.80 -24.33 -12.70
N GLU A 23 -3.85 -24.42 -11.37
CA GLU A 23 -2.70 -24.71 -10.50
C GLU A 23 -2.48 -26.22 -10.29
N ASP A 24 -1.28 -26.61 -9.85
CA ASP A 24 -0.97 -28.01 -9.51
C ASP A 24 -1.71 -28.44 -8.24
N PHE A 25 -2.62 -29.41 -8.38
CA PHE A 25 -3.46 -29.92 -7.30
C PHE A 25 -2.90 -31.20 -6.65
N ARG A 26 -1.75 -31.75 -7.11
CA ARG A 26 -1.27 -33.07 -6.68
C ARG A 26 -1.05 -33.19 -5.16
N GLN A 27 -0.38 -32.20 -4.57
CA GLN A 27 -0.14 -32.20 -3.11
C GLN A 27 -1.46 -32.15 -2.33
N ALA A 28 -2.38 -31.28 -2.74
CA ALA A 28 -3.69 -31.15 -2.11
C ALA A 28 -4.52 -32.44 -2.22
N TYR A 29 -4.41 -33.15 -3.34
CA TYR A 29 -5.04 -34.44 -3.52
C TYR A 29 -4.51 -35.46 -2.51
N ASP A 30 -3.19 -35.57 -2.38
CA ASP A 30 -2.57 -36.51 -1.45
C ASP A 30 -2.95 -36.23 0.01
N GLU A 31 -3.13 -34.96 0.37
CA GLU A 31 -3.57 -34.55 1.71
C GLU A 31 -5.06 -34.84 1.97
N LEU A 32 -5.92 -34.81 0.95
CA LEU A 32 -7.38 -34.87 1.11
C LEU A 32 -8.02 -36.22 0.75
N LYS A 33 -7.32 -37.09 0.01
CA LYS A 33 -7.87 -38.34 -0.54
C LYS A 33 -8.41 -39.34 0.49
N ASP A 34 -7.89 -39.31 1.72
CA ASP A 34 -8.23 -40.28 2.77
C ASP A 34 -9.38 -39.82 3.69
N TYR A 35 -9.93 -38.62 3.47
CA TYR A 35 -11.07 -38.12 4.24
C TYR A 35 -12.40 -38.68 3.72
N GLU A 36 -13.23 -39.21 4.64
CA GLU A 36 -14.56 -39.76 4.31
C GLU A 36 -15.53 -38.71 3.74
N LYS A 37 -15.45 -37.47 4.22
CA LYS A 37 -16.28 -36.34 3.77
C LYS A 37 -15.46 -35.08 3.62
N LEU A 38 -15.64 -34.42 2.48
CA LEU A 38 -15.03 -33.14 2.14
C LEU A 38 -16.12 -32.12 1.85
N THR A 39 -15.88 -30.87 2.22
CA THR A 39 -16.75 -29.74 1.86
C THR A 39 -16.14 -29.01 0.68
N LEU A 40 -16.93 -28.80 -0.38
CA LEU A 40 -16.50 -28.09 -1.59
C LEU A 40 -17.29 -26.79 -1.75
N GLU A 41 -16.60 -25.66 -1.86
CA GLU A 41 -17.19 -24.35 -2.16
C GLU A 41 -16.71 -23.86 -3.52
N ILE A 42 -17.64 -23.64 -4.47
CA ILE A 42 -17.34 -23.12 -5.81
C ILE A 42 -17.93 -21.71 -5.92
N LYS A 43 -17.09 -20.72 -6.24
CA LYS A 43 -17.49 -19.32 -6.43
C LYS A 43 -17.12 -18.85 -7.85
N PRO A 44 -17.90 -17.96 -8.48
CA PRO A 44 -17.50 -17.32 -9.73
C PRO A 44 -16.13 -16.67 -9.58
N TYR A 45 -15.20 -17.00 -10.47
CA TYR A 45 -13.89 -16.36 -10.48
C TYR A 45 -14.07 -14.86 -10.77
N ARG A 46 -13.57 -14.04 -9.85
CA ARG A 46 -13.34 -12.62 -10.06
C ARG A 46 -11.86 -12.42 -9.92
N ALA A 47 -11.23 -11.77 -10.90
CA ALA A 47 -9.83 -11.37 -10.77
C ALA A 47 -9.65 -10.70 -9.40
N LYS A 48 -8.66 -11.16 -8.62
CA LYS A 48 -8.28 -10.46 -7.38
C LYS A 48 -8.11 -8.98 -7.78
N ARG A 49 -8.89 -8.09 -7.17
CA ARG A 49 -8.58 -6.66 -7.25
C ARG A 49 -7.12 -6.54 -6.83
N SER A 50 -6.33 -5.82 -7.59
CA SER A 50 -4.96 -5.54 -7.18
C SER A 50 -4.93 -5.10 -5.74
N LEU A 51 -3.96 -5.58 -4.95
CA LEU A 51 -3.65 -5.01 -3.65
C LEU A 51 -3.56 -3.49 -3.83
N ASP A 52 -4.55 -2.79 -3.28
CA ASP A 52 -4.57 -1.34 -3.33
C ASP A 52 -3.43 -0.89 -2.41
N ALA A 53 -2.33 -0.43 -3.00
CA ALA A 53 -1.13 -0.06 -2.24
C ALA A 53 -1.46 0.94 -1.12
N ASN A 54 -2.43 1.82 -1.36
CA ASN A 54 -2.88 2.77 -0.35
C ASN A 54 -3.58 2.06 0.82
N SER A 55 -4.46 1.09 0.56
CA SER A 55 -5.06 0.25 1.59
C SER A 55 -4.00 -0.55 2.36
N TYR A 56 -2.99 -1.09 1.66
CA TYR A 56 -1.89 -1.80 2.31
C TYR A 56 -1.04 -0.88 3.21
N LEU A 57 -0.74 0.33 2.76
CA LEU A 57 -0.10 1.35 3.59
C LEU A 57 -0.89 1.57 4.89
N TRP A 58 -2.22 1.70 4.82
CA TRP A 58 -3.03 1.89 6.03
C TRP A 58 -2.93 0.72 7.01
N VAL A 59 -2.85 -0.52 6.52
CA VAL A 59 -2.65 -1.71 7.37
C VAL A 59 -1.31 -1.65 8.09
N LEU A 60 -0.23 -1.26 7.40
CA LEU A 60 1.08 -1.07 8.03
C LEU A 60 1.05 0.03 9.09
N LEU A 61 0.39 1.15 8.78
CA LEU A 61 0.25 2.27 9.70
C LEU A 61 -0.59 1.91 10.94
N ASP A 62 -1.61 1.06 10.82
CA ASP A 62 -2.36 0.54 11.97
C ASP A 62 -1.44 -0.27 12.91
N LYS A 63 -0.61 -1.15 12.36
CA LYS A 63 0.35 -1.96 13.14
C LYS A 63 1.42 -1.09 13.81
N LEU A 64 1.95 -0.12 13.08
CA LEU A 64 2.95 0.82 13.60
C LEU A 64 2.36 1.70 14.70
N ALA A 65 1.13 2.18 14.51
CA ALA A 65 0.41 2.97 15.49
C ALA A 65 0.17 2.21 16.80
N GLU A 66 -0.26 0.94 16.72
CA GLU A 66 -0.42 0.05 17.88
C GLU A 66 0.90 -0.17 18.61
N LYS A 67 1.99 -0.41 17.86
CA LYS A 67 3.31 -0.66 18.44
C LYS A 67 3.91 0.55 19.15
N LEU A 68 3.62 1.76 18.64
CA LEU A 68 4.14 3.03 19.16
C LEU A 68 3.19 3.73 20.15
N ASP A 69 2.00 3.16 20.40
CA ASP A 69 0.94 3.78 21.21
C ASP A 69 0.57 5.20 20.75
N ILE A 70 0.37 5.36 19.44
CA ILE A 70 -0.06 6.61 18.81
C ILE A 70 -1.28 6.37 17.92
N THR A 71 -1.92 7.44 17.47
CA THR A 71 -3.01 7.31 16.49
C THR A 71 -2.46 6.94 15.11
N ARG A 72 -3.26 6.19 14.33
CA ARG A 72 -2.94 5.91 12.91
C ARG A 72 -2.64 7.16 12.10
N TRP A 73 -3.33 8.27 12.40
CA TRP A 73 -3.09 9.54 11.72
C TRP A 73 -1.73 10.16 12.08
N GLN A 74 -1.32 10.08 13.35
CA GLN A 74 0.02 10.51 13.77
C GLN A 74 1.11 9.65 13.12
N ALA A 75 0.94 8.32 13.10
CA ALA A 75 1.83 7.42 12.38
C ALA A 75 1.93 7.85 10.90
N TYR A 76 0.79 8.07 10.23
CA TYR A 76 0.77 8.54 8.84
C TYR A 76 1.57 9.83 8.62
N LEU A 77 1.40 10.84 9.49
CA LEU A 77 2.13 12.11 9.35
C LEU A 77 3.63 11.96 9.63
N ASN A 78 4.02 11.08 10.55
CA ASN A 78 5.43 10.79 10.81
C ASN A 78 6.08 10.10 9.60
N GLU A 79 5.44 9.05 9.08
CA GLU A 79 5.91 8.33 7.90
C GLU A 79 5.94 9.21 6.65
N LEU A 80 4.98 10.12 6.49
CA LEU A 80 5.02 11.13 5.43
C LEU A 80 6.23 12.06 5.55
N LYS A 81 6.62 12.48 6.77
CA LYS A 81 7.81 13.33 6.95
C LYS A 81 9.09 12.58 6.62
N SER A 82 9.19 11.32 7.03
CA SER A 82 10.38 10.48 6.85
C SER A 82 10.55 10.01 5.41
N HIS A 83 9.50 9.45 4.82
CA HIS A 83 9.56 8.69 3.56
C HIS A 83 8.69 9.26 2.44
N GLY A 84 7.81 10.20 2.77
CA GLY A 84 6.87 10.79 1.83
C GLY A 84 7.51 11.69 0.77
N ALA A 85 6.81 11.83 -0.34
CA ALA A 85 7.14 12.78 -1.39
C ALA A 85 6.75 14.21 -0.99
N PHE A 86 7.66 15.15 -1.22
CA PHE A 86 7.45 16.57 -0.99
C PHE A 86 7.91 17.40 -2.18
N GLU A 87 7.38 18.61 -2.26
CA GLU A 87 7.76 19.63 -3.22
C GLU A 87 8.08 20.94 -2.48
N TYR A 88 8.99 21.74 -3.05
CA TYR A 88 9.24 23.09 -2.56
C TYR A 88 8.38 24.07 -3.33
N ILE A 89 7.55 24.83 -2.59
CA ILE A 89 6.61 25.79 -3.17
C ILE A 89 6.89 27.16 -2.56
N PRO A 90 7.36 28.13 -3.37
CA PRO A 90 7.53 29.50 -2.90
C PRO A 90 6.16 30.20 -2.88
N LEU A 91 5.77 30.74 -1.72
CA LEU A 91 4.53 31.51 -1.54
C LEU A 91 4.80 32.79 -0.77
N ARG A 92 3.95 33.80 -0.97
CA ARG A 92 3.93 34.98 -0.10
C ARG A 92 3.40 34.57 1.27
N GLU A 93 3.84 35.24 2.32
CA GLU A 93 3.41 34.94 3.70
C GLU A 93 1.88 34.89 3.84
N LYS A 94 1.19 35.88 3.24
CA LYS A 94 -0.27 35.96 3.24
C LYS A 94 -0.98 34.79 2.54
N ASP A 95 -0.29 34.04 1.68
CA ASP A 95 -0.84 32.96 0.87
C ASP A 95 -0.48 31.56 1.40
N ILE A 96 0.32 31.47 2.48
CA ILE A 96 0.75 30.18 3.09
C ILE A 96 -0.45 29.31 3.49
N TYR A 97 -1.56 29.91 3.94
CA TYR A 97 -2.77 29.17 4.32
C TYR A 97 -3.35 28.33 3.17
N LEU A 98 -3.14 28.73 1.91
CA LEU A 98 -3.58 27.97 0.75
C LEU A 98 -2.84 26.64 0.67
N ALA A 99 -1.52 26.63 0.90
CA ALA A 99 -0.75 25.40 0.95
C ALA A 99 -1.23 24.50 2.10
N GLN A 100 -1.52 25.07 3.27
CA GLN A 100 -2.02 24.32 4.43
C GLN A 100 -3.40 23.67 4.17
N SER A 101 -4.21 24.23 3.27
CA SER A 101 -5.50 23.65 2.89
C SER A 101 -5.40 22.45 1.93
N VAL A 102 -4.28 22.35 1.19
CA VAL A 102 -4.09 21.34 0.14
C VAL A 102 -3.18 20.21 0.61
N PHE A 103 -2.09 20.55 1.28
CA PHE A 103 -1.05 19.61 1.68
C PHE A 103 -1.31 19.04 3.08
N ARG A 104 -0.78 17.85 3.33
CA ARG A 104 -0.90 17.19 4.65
C ARG A 104 0.04 17.78 5.66
N ILE A 105 1.22 18.20 5.20
CA ILE A 105 2.27 18.78 6.03
C ILE A 105 2.87 19.92 5.24
N VAL A 106 2.99 21.07 5.89
CA VAL A 106 3.63 22.27 5.35
C VAL A 106 4.65 22.72 6.37
N ILE A 107 5.92 22.77 5.96
CA ILE A 107 7.04 23.23 6.80
C ILE A 107 7.62 24.46 6.12
N ASP A 108 7.59 25.60 6.80
CA ASP A 108 8.25 26.80 6.32
C ASP A 108 9.77 26.67 6.50
N ARG A 109 10.52 26.79 5.41
CA ARG A 109 11.99 26.72 5.39
C ARG A 109 12.64 28.11 5.38
N GLY A 110 11.85 29.16 5.45
CA GLY A 110 12.30 30.54 5.56
C GLY A 110 11.98 31.39 4.34
N ALA A 111 12.16 32.69 4.53
CA ALA A 111 11.86 33.72 3.56
C ALA A 111 13.11 34.14 2.77
N GLN A 112 12.93 34.45 1.49
CA GLN A 112 13.95 34.99 0.62
C GLN A 112 13.37 36.12 -0.22
N GLU A 113 14.18 37.16 -0.45
CA GLU A 113 13.85 38.20 -1.43
C GLU A 113 14.18 37.69 -2.84
N VAL A 114 13.18 37.71 -3.70
CA VAL A 114 13.31 37.39 -5.12
C VAL A 114 13.02 38.62 -5.95
N LYS A 115 13.71 38.75 -7.08
CA LYS A 115 13.42 39.81 -8.06
C LYS A 115 12.69 39.22 -9.26
N ASP A 116 11.58 39.86 -9.63
CA ASP A 116 10.90 39.52 -10.87
C ASP A 116 11.70 40.00 -12.10
N LEU A 117 11.27 39.60 -13.29
CA LEU A 117 11.87 40.01 -14.56
C LEU A 117 11.80 41.53 -14.82
N LYS A 118 11.00 42.26 -14.03
CA LYS A 118 10.85 43.72 -14.09
C LYS A 118 11.63 44.43 -12.98
N GLY A 119 12.46 43.71 -12.22
CA GLY A 119 13.30 44.24 -11.14
C GLY A 119 12.57 44.52 -9.83
N ARG A 120 11.29 44.16 -9.70
CA ARG A 120 10.53 44.32 -8.45
C ARG A 120 10.97 43.26 -7.46
N THR A 121 11.23 43.67 -6.23
CA THR A 121 11.62 42.76 -5.16
C THR A 121 10.38 42.32 -4.40
N GLU A 122 10.28 41.02 -4.14
CA GLU A 122 9.20 40.42 -3.36
C GLU A 122 9.77 39.36 -2.41
N THR A 123 9.23 39.29 -1.20
CA THR A 123 9.62 38.29 -0.20
C THR A 123 8.73 37.05 -0.37
N LEU A 124 9.34 35.90 -0.62
CA LEU A 124 8.65 34.61 -0.71
C LEU A 124 9.21 33.65 0.34
N HIS A 125 8.30 32.92 0.99
CA HIS A 125 8.59 31.83 1.90
C HIS A 125 8.68 30.53 1.09
N THR A 126 9.78 29.80 1.25
CA THR A 126 9.95 28.48 0.64
C THR A 126 9.33 27.43 1.54
N LEU A 127 8.17 26.90 1.13
CA LEU A 127 7.46 25.89 1.89
C LEU A 127 7.85 24.50 1.39
N GLN A 128 8.19 23.60 2.31
CA GLN A 128 8.28 22.18 2.03
C GLN A 128 6.91 21.53 2.26
N CYS A 129 6.29 21.08 1.18
CA CYS A 129 4.89 20.65 1.17
C CYS A 129 4.79 19.15 0.85
N TYR A 130 4.18 18.38 1.76
CA TYR A 130 3.96 16.95 1.59
C TYR A 130 2.52 16.68 1.17
N LYS A 131 2.33 16.08 -0.01
CA LYS A 131 1.00 15.69 -0.50
C LYS A 131 0.54 14.39 0.17
N GLY A 132 -0.77 14.17 0.21
CA GLY A 132 -1.31 12.90 0.70
C GLY A 132 -1.01 11.73 -0.24
N SER A 133 -0.78 10.55 0.33
CA SER A 133 -0.54 9.27 -0.37
C SER A 133 -1.59 8.93 -1.45
N SER A 134 -2.83 9.40 -1.31
CA SER A 134 -3.87 9.24 -2.34
C SER A 134 -3.58 9.98 -3.66
N LYS A 135 -2.58 10.85 -3.69
CA LYS A 135 -2.11 11.59 -4.87
C LYS A 135 -0.76 11.07 -5.37
N TYR A 136 -0.26 9.96 -4.84
CA TYR A 136 1.06 9.43 -5.20
C TYR A 136 0.99 8.68 -6.52
N ASN A 137 2.06 8.80 -7.30
CA ASN A 137 2.32 7.87 -8.39
C ASN A 137 2.93 6.57 -7.86
N THR A 138 3.09 5.58 -8.75
CA THR A 138 3.60 4.25 -8.39
C THR A 138 4.96 4.31 -7.67
N LYS A 139 5.88 5.15 -8.15
CA LYS A 139 7.24 5.26 -7.59
C LYS A 139 7.24 5.90 -6.20
N GLU A 140 6.47 6.97 -6.01
CA GLU A 140 6.29 7.63 -4.72
C GLU A 140 5.67 6.67 -3.71
N MET A 141 4.67 5.89 -4.14
CA MET A 141 3.98 4.93 -3.28
C MET A 141 4.89 3.76 -2.88
N SER A 142 5.63 3.18 -3.82
CA SER A 142 6.61 2.12 -3.52
C SER A 142 7.66 2.60 -2.51
N ARG A 143 8.17 3.83 -2.67
CA ARG A 143 9.16 4.40 -1.74
C ARG A 143 8.57 4.56 -0.33
N LEU A 144 7.37 5.10 -0.22
CA LEU A 144 6.70 5.28 1.07
C LEU A 144 6.47 3.94 1.76
N ILE A 145 5.89 2.95 1.07
CA ILE A 145 5.65 1.63 1.63
C ILE A 145 6.95 0.95 2.08
N LYS A 146 8.01 1.06 1.27
CA LYS A 146 9.31 0.48 1.63
C LYS A 146 9.86 1.08 2.92
N GLY A 147 9.84 2.41 3.06
CA GLY A 147 10.28 3.08 4.29
C GLY A 147 9.45 2.68 5.50
N VAL A 148 8.12 2.64 5.36
CA VAL A 148 7.22 2.20 6.46
C VAL A 148 7.51 0.76 6.89
N LEU A 149 7.85 -0.13 5.95
CA LEU A 149 8.24 -1.51 6.24
C LEU A 149 9.56 -1.59 7.01
N GLU A 150 10.53 -0.76 6.64
CA GLU A 150 11.81 -0.62 7.36
C GLU A 150 11.53 -0.15 8.80
N ASP A 151 10.75 0.92 8.98
CA ASP A 151 10.40 1.46 10.29
C ASP A 151 9.61 0.44 11.14
N CYS A 152 8.69 -0.32 10.53
CA CYS A 152 8.00 -1.43 11.20
C CYS A 152 8.95 -2.51 11.74
N ARG A 153 9.99 -2.85 10.97
CA ARG A 153 11.01 -3.82 11.37
C ARG A 153 11.88 -3.26 12.49
N GLU A 154 12.24 -1.98 12.42
CA GLU A 154 13.04 -1.29 13.44
C GLU A 154 12.33 -1.25 14.81
N VAL A 155 11.01 -1.05 14.82
CA VAL A 155 10.22 -1.10 16.06
C VAL A 155 9.93 -2.53 16.54
N GLY A 156 10.39 -3.55 15.80
CA GLY A 156 10.29 -4.96 16.18
C GLY A 156 8.96 -5.63 15.85
N ILE A 157 8.29 -5.23 14.75
CA ILE A 157 7.14 -5.97 14.21
C ILE A 157 7.66 -7.12 13.33
N PRO A 158 7.27 -8.39 13.59
CA PRO A 158 7.74 -9.54 12.82
C PRO A 158 7.29 -9.50 11.36
N ASP A 159 8.12 -9.99 10.45
CA ASP A 159 7.81 -10.08 9.01
C ASP A 159 6.59 -10.95 8.67
N ALA A 160 6.18 -11.85 9.58
CA ALA A 160 4.95 -12.63 9.44
C ALA A 160 3.68 -11.81 9.74
N ASP A 161 3.82 -10.79 10.59
CA ASP A 161 2.73 -9.88 10.95
C ASP A 161 2.62 -8.72 9.97
N LEU A 162 3.67 -8.40 9.21
CA LEU A 162 3.63 -7.37 8.18
C LEU A 162 2.86 -7.84 6.94
N LEU A 163 3.06 -9.11 6.56
CA LEU A 163 2.57 -9.66 5.29
C LEU A 163 2.29 -11.16 5.37
N THR A 164 1.15 -11.59 4.82
CA THR A 164 0.97 -13.00 4.45
C THR A 164 1.86 -13.36 3.25
N PRO A 165 2.24 -14.64 3.06
CA PRO A 165 3.08 -15.06 1.93
C PRO A 165 2.52 -14.64 0.56
N ASP A 166 1.18 -14.68 0.42
CA ASP A 166 0.46 -14.26 -0.78
C ASP A 166 0.63 -12.75 -1.06
N GLU A 167 0.64 -11.93 -0.01
CA GLU A 167 0.80 -10.47 -0.12
C GLU A 167 2.26 -10.07 -0.39
N LYS A 168 3.24 -10.84 0.13
CA LYS A 168 4.67 -10.65 -0.19
C LYS A 168 4.92 -10.82 -1.69
N GLU A 169 4.37 -11.87 -2.28
CA GLU A 169 4.55 -12.16 -3.70
C GLU A 169 3.87 -11.11 -4.59
N GLU A 170 2.70 -10.60 -4.19
CA GLU A 170 2.02 -9.54 -4.93
C GLU A 170 2.78 -8.20 -4.88
N LEU A 171 3.38 -7.87 -3.72
CA LEU A 171 4.24 -6.68 -3.59
C LEU A 171 5.51 -6.79 -4.44
N ARG A 172 6.13 -7.96 -4.46
CA ARG A 172 7.31 -8.23 -5.27
C ARG A 172 7.01 -8.08 -6.75
N GLN A 173 5.93 -8.69 -7.24
CA GLN A 173 5.59 -8.68 -8.66
C GLN A 173 5.09 -7.32 -9.16
N LYS A 174 4.31 -6.57 -8.38
CA LYS A 174 3.73 -5.30 -8.84
C LYS A 174 4.56 -4.07 -8.54
N TRP A 175 5.28 -4.07 -7.43
CA TRP A 175 5.91 -2.86 -6.90
C TRP A 175 7.44 -2.97 -6.84
N GLY A 176 8.00 -4.13 -7.22
CA GLY A 176 9.45 -4.37 -7.27
C GLY A 176 10.12 -4.33 -5.90
N ILE A 177 9.35 -4.59 -4.84
CA ILE A 177 9.85 -4.57 -3.46
C ILE A 177 10.38 -5.98 -3.16
N GLU A 178 11.70 -6.13 -3.04
CA GLU A 178 12.32 -7.33 -2.47
C GLU A 178 12.28 -7.21 -0.94
N LEU A 179 11.68 -8.22 -0.29
CA LEU A 179 11.45 -8.28 1.16
C LEU A 179 12.46 -9.20 1.84
#